data_AF-A0A843K582-F1
#
_entry.id   AF-A0A843K582-F1
#
_cell.length_a   1.000
_cell.length_b   1.000
_cell.length_c   1.000
_cell.angle_alpha   90.00
_cell.angle_beta   90.00
_cell.angle_gamma   90.00
#
_symmetry.space_group_name_H-M   'P 1'
#
loop_
_entity.id
_entity.type
_entity.pdbx_description
1 polymer ?
#
loop_
_entity_poly.entity_id
_entity_poly.type
_entity_poly.pdbx_seq_one_letter_code
_entity_poly.pdbx_strand_id
1 'polypeptide(L)'
;QYLVNELEKIDIKQLGEKPKNHDLIKLDTPVYDNIAKTHKKKGYFLYYELKDKGIIGMKPGRTRKFKISTYGLSWEQVAYVAECFLEIGGG
;
A
#
# COMPACT_ATOMS: atom_id res chain seq x y z
N GLN A 1 -7.71 -11.54 -7.40
CA GLN A 1 -7.28 -10.33 -6.66
C GLN A 1 -5.97 -9.82 -7.26
N TYR A 2 -6.02 -8.99 -8.31
CA TYR A 2 -4.80 -8.51 -8.98
C TYR A 2 -3.92 -7.66 -8.07
N LEU A 3 -4.48 -6.63 -7.42
CA LEU A 3 -3.74 -5.72 -6.54
C LEU A 3 -2.96 -6.45 -5.44
N VAL A 4 -3.59 -7.40 -4.74
CA VAL A 4 -2.92 -8.14 -3.67
C VAL A 4 -1.76 -8.96 -4.21
N ASN A 5 -1.96 -9.63 -5.35
CA ASN A 5 -0.92 -10.43 -5.97
C ASN A 5 0.29 -9.58 -6.38
N GLU A 6 0.06 -8.36 -6.87
CA GLU A 6 1.13 -7.42 -7.19
C GLU A 6 1.85 -6.94 -5.93
N LEU A 7 1.11 -6.50 -4.90
CA LEU A 7 1.70 -6.02 -3.66
C LEU A 7 2.52 -7.12 -2.93
N GLU A 8 2.08 -8.37 -2.97
CA GLU A 8 2.79 -9.50 -2.36
C GLU A 8 4.09 -9.89 -3.08
N LYS A 9 4.45 -9.22 -4.20
CA LYS A 9 5.79 -9.36 -4.82
C LYS A 9 6.91 -8.71 -4.01
N ILE A 10 6.57 -7.70 -3.20
CA ILE A 10 7.45 -7.10 -2.20
C ILE A 10 7.05 -7.58 -0.80
N ASP A 11 7.77 -7.18 0.26
CA ASP A 11 7.50 -7.62 1.64
C ASP A 11 6.24 -6.93 2.23
N ILE A 12 5.10 -7.28 1.64
CA ILE A 12 3.73 -6.91 1.99
C ILE A 12 2.90 -8.20 2.06
N LYS A 13 1.98 -8.27 3.02
CA LYS A 13 1.09 -9.40 3.21
C LYS A 13 -0.34 -8.94 3.42
N GLN A 14 -1.29 -9.54 2.71
CA GLN A 14 -2.70 -9.39 3.08
C GLN A 14 -2.97 -10.10 4.41
N LEU A 15 -3.63 -9.38 5.32
CA LEU A 15 -4.17 -9.94 6.57
C LEU A 15 -5.67 -10.26 6.43
N GLY A 16 -6.09 -11.36 7.04
CA GLY A 16 -7.48 -11.84 7.07
C GLY A 16 -7.72 -13.00 6.10
N GLU A 17 -9.00 -13.34 5.89
CA GLU A 17 -9.40 -14.46 5.02
C GLU A 17 -9.07 -14.19 3.53
N LYS A 18 -8.66 -15.26 2.85
CA LYS A 18 -8.42 -15.33 1.40
C LYS A 18 -9.26 -16.50 0.83
N PRO A 19 -10.00 -16.34 -0.27
CA PRO A 19 -10.25 -15.12 -1.04
C PRO A 19 -11.21 -14.17 -0.28
N LYS A 20 -11.04 -12.86 -0.50
CA LYS A 20 -11.82 -11.85 0.24
C LYS A 20 -13.15 -11.55 -0.45
N ASN A 21 -14.25 -11.63 0.29
CA ASN A 21 -15.60 -11.25 -0.18
C ASN A 21 -15.92 -9.75 0.09
N HIS A 22 -14.90 -8.90 0.23
CA HIS A 22 -15.06 -7.49 0.59
C HIS A 22 -13.90 -6.64 0.06
N ASP A 23 -14.18 -5.41 -0.41
CA ASP A 23 -13.20 -4.54 -1.08
C ASP A 23 -12.12 -3.99 -0.15
N LEU A 24 -12.44 -3.83 1.13
CA LEU A 24 -11.50 -3.34 2.15
C LEU A 24 -10.43 -4.40 2.50
N ILE A 25 -9.21 -4.21 2.01
CA ILE A 25 -8.05 -5.06 2.25
C ILE A 25 -7.26 -4.52 3.45
N LYS A 26 -6.82 -5.40 4.35
CA LYS A 26 -5.91 -5.04 5.45
C LYS A 26 -4.53 -5.58 5.07
N LEU A 27 -3.51 -4.74 5.15
CA LEU A 27 -2.13 -5.09 4.78
C LEU A 27 -1.21 -5.02 6.01
N ASP A 28 -0.25 -5.94 6.09
CA ASP A 28 0.98 -5.80 6.86
C ASP A 28 2.11 -5.48 5.87
N THR A 29 2.82 -4.38 6.09
CA THR A 29 3.80 -3.82 5.16
C THR A 29 5.14 -3.55 5.87
N PRO A 30 5.86 -4.61 6.32
CA PRO A 30 7.18 -4.46 6.92
C PRO A 30 8.18 -3.64 6.09
N VAL A 31 8.13 -3.77 4.75
CA VAL A 31 9.00 -3.02 3.83
C VAL A 31 8.99 -1.51 4.10
N TYR A 32 7.79 -0.91 4.20
CA TYR A 32 7.66 0.52 4.46
C TYR A 32 8.02 0.87 5.90
N ASP A 33 7.76 -0.01 6.86
CA ASP A 33 8.16 0.22 8.24
C ASP A 33 9.69 0.26 8.39
N ASN A 34 10.40 -0.55 7.62
CA ASN A 34 11.87 -0.54 7.60
C ASN A 34 12.41 0.73 6.92
N ILE A 35 11.83 1.15 5.78
CA ILE A 35 12.19 2.42 5.13
C ILE A 35 11.93 3.60 6.08
N ALA A 36 10.81 3.59 6.82
CA ALA A 36 10.47 4.63 7.76
C ALA A 36 11.50 4.83 8.89
N LYS A 37 12.28 3.81 9.25
CA LYS A 37 13.30 3.92 10.32
C LYS A 37 14.48 4.78 9.90
N THR A 38 14.82 4.80 8.62
CA THR A 38 15.97 5.55 8.07
C THR A 38 15.56 6.79 7.29
N HIS A 39 14.29 6.88 6.86
CA HIS A 39 13.79 7.99 6.07
C HIS A 39 13.66 9.30 6.87
N LYS A 40 14.00 10.44 6.26
CA LYS A 40 13.94 11.79 6.89
C LYS A 40 12.54 12.13 7.43
N LYS A 41 11.50 11.77 6.67
CA LYS A 41 10.09 11.97 7.06
C LYS A 41 9.55 10.90 8.04
N LYS A 42 10.39 9.97 8.50
CA LYS A 42 10.02 8.84 9.38
C LYS A 42 8.75 8.13 8.89
N GLY A 43 7.84 7.75 9.80
CA GLY A 43 6.56 7.11 9.46
C GLY A 43 5.60 7.95 8.60
N TYR A 44 5.89 9.23 8.35
CA TYR A 44 5.07 10.06 7.47
C TYR A 44 5.44 9.93 6.00
N PHE A 45 6.59 9.32 5.67
CA PHE A 45 7.09 9.26 4.29
C PHE A 45 6.06 8.66 3.33
N LEU A 46 5.53 7.48 3.64
CA LEU A 46 4.59 6.76 2.79
C LEU A 46 3.34 7.58 2.47
N TYR A 47 2.86 8.38 3.44
CA TYR A 47 1.73 9.27 3.20
C TYR A 47 2.06 10.35 2.18
N TYR A 48 3.23 10.97 2.27
CA TYR A 48 3.64 12.00 1.32
C TYR A 48 3.94 11.42 -0.05
N GLU A 49 4.66 10.30 -0.14
CA GLU A 49 4.94 9.62 -1.42
C GLU A 49 3.65 9.24 -2.16
N LEU A 50 2.68 8.66 -1.45
CA LEU A 50 1.38 8.32 -2.04
C LEU A 50 0.61 9.57 -2.44
N LYS A 51 0.59 10.60 -1.58
CA LYS A 51 -0.10 11.87 -1.86
C LYS A 51 0.46 12.58 -3.09
N ASP A 52 1.79 12.58 -3.24
CA ASP A 52 2.48 13.21 -4.37
C ASP A 52 2.18 12.47 -5.69
N LYS A 53 1.87 11.17 -5.61
CA LYS A 53 1.35 10.34 -6.71
C LYS A 53 -0.19 10.38 -6.85
N GLY A 54 -0.88 11.27 -6.14
CA GLY A 54 -2.34 11.42 -6.21
C GLY A 54 -3.16 10.36 -5.46
N ILE A 55 -2.50 9.47 -4.70
CA ILE A 55 -3.14 8.42 -3.91
C ILE A 55 -3.40 8.95 -2.49
N ILE A 56 -4.67 9.13 -2.14
CA ILE A 56 -5.10 9.70 -0.85
C ILE A 56 -5.92 8.71 -0.01
N GLY A 57 -6.20 9.06 1.25
CA GLY A 57 -7.05 8.26 2.15
C GLY A 57 -6.28 7.44 3.20
N MET A 58 -4.95 7.39 3.13
CA MET A 58 -4.13 6.77 4.17
C MET A 58 -3.93 7.73 5.36
N LYS A 59 -4.03 7.21 6.59
CA LYS A 59 -3.68 7.97 7.80
C LYS A 59 -2.17 8.24 7.85
N PRO A 60 -1.71 9.49 8.01
CA PRO A 60 -0.29 9.81 8.14
C PRO A 60 0.36 9.09 9.33
N GLY A 61 1.63 8.72 9.21
CA GLY A 61 2.39 8.07 10.29
C GLY A 61 2.20 6.56 10.40
N ARG A 62 1.40 5.93 9.52
CA ARG A 62 1.12 4.48 9.55
C ARG A 62 1.79 3.78 8.38
N THR A 63 2.94 3.16 8.65
CA THR A 63 3.77 2.45 7.65
C THR A 63 3.72 0.94 7.77
N ARG A 64 3.40 0.39 8.94
CA ARG A 64 3.42 -1.06 9.17
C ARG A 64 2.11 -1.78 8.85
N LYS A 65 0.97 -1.18 9.21
CA LYS A 65 -0.36 -1.79 9.00
C LYS A 65 -1.37 -0.71 8.64
N PHE A 66 -2.05 -0.89 7.52
CA PHE A 66 -3.13 -0.02 7.08
C PHE A 66 -4.16 -0.81 6.26
N LYS A 67 -5.28 -0.15 5.96
CA LYS A 67 -6.33 -0.71 5.12
C LYS A 67 -6.43 0.10 3.84
N ILE A 68 -6.70 -0.57 2.73
CA ILE A 68 -6.95 0.04 1.42
C ILE A 68 -8.22 -0.52 0.82
N SER A 69 -8.87 0.25 -0.05
CA SER A 69 -9.98 -0.21 -0.88
C SER A 69 -9.79 0.37 -2.27
N THR A 70 -10.02 -0.44 -3.29
CA THR A 70 -10.03 0.01 -4.70
C THR A 70 -11.43 -0.05 -5.30
N TYR A 71 -12.47 -0.12 -4.45
CA TYR A 71 -13.85 -0.06 -4.89
C TYR A 71 -14.12 1.22 -5.69
N GLY A 72 -14.72 1.07 -6.88
CA GLY A 72 -15.01 2.18 -7.78
C GLY A 72 -13.82 2.69 -8.60
N LEU A 73 -12.63 2.11 -8.47
CA LEU A 73 -11.50 2.41 -9.35
C LEU A 73 -11.58 1.59 -10.63
N SER A 74 -11.19 2.21 -11.75
CA SER A 74 -10.95 1.52 -13.02
C SER A 74 -9.75 0.58 -12.92
N TRP A 75 -9.66 -0.37 -13.85
CA TRP A 75 -8.53 -1.28 -13.93
C TRP A 75 -7.17 -0.57 -14.05
N GLU A 76 -7.11 0.50 -14.85
CA GLU A 76 -5.91 1.31 -15.02
C GLU A 76 -5.49 1.98 -13.71
N GLN A 77 -6.45 2.51 -12.94
CA GLN A 77 -6.18 3.09 -11.63
C GLN A 77 -5.70 2.04 -10.62
N VAL A 78 -6.26 0.82 -10.65
CA VAL A 78 -5.80 -0.27 -9.79
C VAL A 78 -4.37 -0.68 -10.13
N ALA A 79 -4.04 -0.77 -11.42
CA ALA A 79 -2.67 -1.04 -11.89
C ALA A 79 -1.70 0.07 -11.47
N TYR A 80 -2.08 1.33 -11.66
CA TYR A 80 -1.29 2.49 -11.24
C TYR A 80 -1.03 2.49 -9.73
N VAL A 81 -2.04 2.18 -8.92
CA VAL A 81 -1.89 2.06 -7.46
C VAL A 81 -0.89 0.95 -7.12
N ALA A 82 -1.00 -0.22 -7.76
CA ALA A 82 -0.07 -1.33 -7.53
C ALA A 82 1.38 -0.93 -7.87
N GLU A 83 1.59 -0.31 -9.04
CA GLU A 83 2.89 0.19 -9.50
C GLU A 83 3.49 1.20 -8.51
N CYS A 84 2.70 2.18 -8.05
CA CYS A 84 3.16 3.18 -7.08
C CYS A 84 3.64 2.53 -5.78
N PHE A 85 2.93 1.53 -5.26
CA PHE A 85 3.35 0.82 -4.05
C PHE A 85 4.63 0.02 -4.28
N LEU A 86 4.77 -0.65 -5.43
CA LEU A 86 5.99 -1.37 -5.79
C LEU A 86 7.20 -0.42 -5.86
N GLU A 87 7.06 0.69 -6.58
CA GLU A 87 8.09 1.71 -6.74
C GLU A 87 8.54 2.28 -5.37
N ILE A 88 7.60 2.66 -4.50
CA ILE A 88 7.92 3.16 -3.15
C ILE A 88 8.58 2.07 -2.29
N GLY A 89 8.24 0.81 -2.53
CA GLY A 89 8.80 -0.35 -1.82
C GLY A 89 10.17 -0.78 -2.31
N GLY A 90 10.68 -0.19 -3.39
CA GLY A 90 11.93 -0.59 -4.04
C GLY A 90 11.82 -1.88 -4.86
N GLY A 91 10.62 -2.21 -5.35
CA GLY A 91 10.34 -3.31 -6.27
C GLY A 91 10.46 -2.93 -7.74
#